data_AF-A0A1Y2U4K7-F1
#
_entry.id   AF-A0A1Y2U4K7-F1
#
_cell.length_a   1.000
_cell.length_b   1.000
_cell.length_c   1.000
_cell.angle_alpha   90.00
_cell.angle_beta   90.00
_cell.angle_gamma   90.00
#
_symmetry.space_group_name_H-M   'P 1'
#
loop_
_entity.id
_entity.type
_entity.pdbx_description
1 polymer ?
#
loop_
_entity_poly.entity_id
_entity_poly.type
_entity_poly.pdbx_seq_one_letter_code
_entity_poly.pdbx_strand_id
1 'polypeptide(L)'
;MLEFIGPANPVFYGRAHWAVENLLHQPEKFRETSRQDRLDLVPAADVPVSLIDPADIGRVASALLALEDPTPHNKAMYVLRGADDVTGRDIVAMVEEEIGTEVSNVEFKSTAMIDAPATHGIYPERSIPSIRADCDFVWAGHCTSYGTPTAKEILSLAPPKVTARESFKLLLGGTE
;
A
#
# COMPACT_ATOMS: atom_id res chain seq x y z
N MET A 1 23.70 3.56 -14.94
CA MET A 1 22.35 4.02 -14.53
C MET A 1 21.72 2.82 -13.85
N LEU A 2 21.63 2.82 -12.52
CA LEU A 2 20.98 1.74 -11.77
C LEU A 2 19.48 1.90 -12.00
N GLU A 3 18.89 0.96 -12.73
CA GLU A 3 17.44 0.87 -12.90
C GLU A 3 16.86 0.61 -11.49
N PHE A 4 16.20 1.62 -10.94
CA PHE A 4 15.66 1.54 -9.58
C PHE A 4 14.60 0.44 -9.54
N ILE A 5 14.68 -0.48 -8.57
CA ILE A 5 13.61 -1.45 -8.33
C ILE A 5 12.44 -0.69 -7.71
N GLY A 6 11.63 -0.07 -8.56
CA GLY A 6 10.42 0.66 -8.20
C GLY A 6 9.15 -0.19 -8.39
N PRO A 7 7.98 0.33 -8.02
CA PRO A 7 6.70 -0.38 -8.13
C PRO A 7 6.33 -0.78 -9.57
N ALA A 8 6.90 -0.11 -10.58
CA ALA A 8 6.76 -0.47 -11.99
C ALA A 8 7.60 -1.70 -12.41
N ASN A 9 8.51 -2.21 -11.55
CA ASN A 9 9.27 -3.41 -11.83
C ASN A 9 8.40 -4.67 -11.60
N PRO A 10 8.31 -5.61 -12.56
CA PRO A 10 7.51 -6.84 -12.42
C PRO A 10 7.82 -7.64 -11.15
N VAL A 11 9.07 -7.62 -10.68
CA VAL A 11 9.54 -8.32 -9.48
C VAL A 11 9.02 -7.64 -8.20
N PHE A 12 8.87 -6.32 -8.20
CA PHE A 12 8.32 -5.56 -7.07
C PHE A 12 6.79 -5.58 -7.08
N TYR A 13 6.18 -5.42 -8.26
CA TYR A 13 4.73 -5.46 -8.46
C TYR A 13 4.14 -6.72 -7.81
N GLY A 14 4.68 -7.91 -8.09
CA GLY A 14 4.19 -9.16 -7.48
C GLY A 14 4.23 -9.26 -5.94
N ARG A 15 4.88 -8.33 -5.22
CA ARG A 15 4.94 -8.29 -3.74
C ARG A 15 4.02 -7.25 -3.09
N ALA A 16 3.66 -6.17 -3.79
CA ALA A 16 2.78 -5.09 -3.30
C ALA A 16 1.41 -5.03 -4.02
N HIS A 17 1.24 -5.89 -5.03
CA HIS A 17 0.18 -5.86 -6.05
C HIS A 17 -1.25 -5.86 -5.52
N TRP A 18 -1.60 -6.54 -4.43
CA TRP A 18 -3.02 -6.82 -4.16
C TRP A 18 -3.82 -5.67 -3.51
N ALA A 19 -3.20 -4.83 -2.68
CA ALA A 19 -3.85 -3.63 -2.15
C ALA A 19 -3.90 -2.52 -3.21
N VAL A 20 -2.86 -2.46 -4.04
CA VAL A 20 -2.70 -1.50 -5.14
C VAL A 20 -3.67 -1.80 -6.30
N GLU A 21 -3.83 -3.06 -6.70
CA GLU A 21 -4.72 -3.42 -7.81
C GLU A 21 -6.20 -3.14 -7.52
N ASN A 22 -6.67 -3.30 -6.29
CA ASN A 22 -8.05 -2.93 -5.95
C ASN A 22 -8.29 -1.41 -6.04
N LEU A 23 -7.25 -0.61 -5.73
CA LEU A 23 -7.31 0.85 -5.88
C LEU A 23 -7.36 1.25 -7.36
N LEU A 24 -6.64 0.53 -8.22
CA LEU A 24 -6.52 0.82 -9.65
C LEU A 24 -7.66 0.25 -10.50
N HIS A 25 -8.23 -0.89 -10.09
CA HIS A 25 -9.21 -1.61 -10.88
C HIS A 25 -10.41 -0.74 -11.27
N GLN A 26 -10.95 0.03 -10.30
CA GLN A 26 -12.12 0.86 -10.54
C GLN A 26 -11.81 2.03 -11.49
N PRO A 27 -10.78 2.89 -11.26
CA PRO A 27 -10.42 3.93 -12.21
C PRO A 27 -10.06 3.42 -13.61
N GLU A 28 -9.25 2.36 -13.72
CA GLU A 28 -8.83 1.82 -15.02
C GLU A 28 -10.01 1.26 -15.81
N LYS A 29 -10.83 0.43 -15.17
CA LYS A 29 -12.03 -0.13 -15.80
C LYS A 29 -13.04 0.94 -16.18
N PHE A 30 -13.19 1.98 -15.35
CA PHE A 30 -14.08 3.09 -15.65
C PHE A 30 -13.59 3.90 -16.85
N ARG A 31 -12.28 4.14 -16.97
CA ARG A 31 -11.67 4.78 -18.16
C ARG A 31 -11.95 3.97 -19.44
N GLU A 32 -11.93 2.64 -19.37
CA GLU A 32 -12.15 1.77 -20.53
C GLU A 32 -13.62 1.58 -20.91
N THR A 33 -14.50 1.42 -19.91
CA THR A 33 -15.87 0.92 -20.12
C THR A 33 -16.96 1.89 -19.71
N SER A 34 -16.61 2.98 -19.00
CA SER A 34 -17.55 3.87 -18.30
C SER A 34 -18.51 3.15 -17.35
N ARG A 35 -18.14 1.94 -16.88
CA ARG A 35 -18.90 1.16 -15.91
C ARG A 35 -18.15 1.10 -14.59
N GLN A 36 -18.90 1.19 -13.51
CA GLN A 36 -18.42 0.98 -12.15
C GLN A 36 -18.70 -0.45 -11.72
N ASP A 37 -17.71 -1.10 -11.11
CA ASP A 37 -17.93 -2.30 -10.30
C ASP A 37 -18.07 -1.91 -8.82
N ARG A 38 -18.26 -2.92 -7.96
CA ARG A 38 -18.14 -2.72 -6.53
C ARG A 38 -16.67 -2.48 -6.17
N LEU A 39 -16.41 -1.41 -5.42
CA LEU A 39 -15.09 -1.14 -4.86
C LEU A 39 -14.94 -1.87 -3.53
N ASP A 40 -14.18 -2.96 -3.53
CA ASP A 40 -13.86 -3.77 -2.36
C ASP A 40 -12.59 -3.25 -1.66
N LEU A 41 -12.72 -2.79 -0.41
CA LEU A 41 -11.63 -2.23 0.38
C LEU A 41 -11.41 -3.05 1.66
N VAL A 42 -10.19 -3.53 1.87
CA VAL A 42 -9.78 -4.14 3.14
C VAL A 42 -9.84 -3.12 4.30
N PRO A 43 -9.37 -1.87 4.16
CA PRO A 43 -9.50 -0.88 5.24
C PRO A 43 -10.96 -0.68 5.69
N ALA A 44 -11.15 -0.42 6.98
CA ALA A 44 -12.43 0.04 7.47
C ALA A 44 -12.69 1.47 6.97
N ALA A 45 -13.96 1.87 6.95
CA ALA A 45 -14.36 3.19 6.47
C ALA A 45 -13.68 4.34 7.25
N ASP A 46 -13.49 4.16 8.56
CA ASP A 46 -13.15 5.20 9.53
C ASP A 46 -11.91 4.89 10.37
N VAL A 47 -11.30 3.73 10.17
CA VAL A 47 -10.05 3.35 10.86
C VAL A 47 -8.87 3.76 9.97
N PRO A 48 -7.97 4.66 10.44
CA PRO A 48 -6.85 5.09 9.63
C PRO A 48 -5.82 3.99 9.43
N VAL A 49 -5.15 4.02 8.27
CA VAL A 49 -4.02 3.17 7.91
C VAL A 49 -2.93 4.02 7.28
N SER A 50 -1.68 3.75 7.66
CA SER A 50 -0.50 4.39 7.10
C SER A 50 0.03 3.54 5.94
N LEU A 51 -0.39 3.88 4.73
CA LEU A 51 0.05 3.20 3.52
C LEU A 51 1.45 3.69 3.14
N ILE A 52 2.40 2.76 3.07
CA ILE A 52 3.78 3.08 2.71
C ILE A 52 4.01 2.88 1.21
N ASP A 53 4.57 3.89 0.56
CA ASP A 53 5.00 3.77 -0.83
C ASP A 53 6.25 2.87 -0.94
N PRO A 54 6.29 1.95 -1.90
CA PRO A 54 7.47 1.16 -2.25
C PRO A 54 8.81 1.92 -2.34
N ALA A 55 8.81 3.11 -2.95
CA ALA A 55 10.01 3.90 -3.11
C ALA A 55 10.53 4.41 -1.74
N ASP A 56 9.67 4.61 -0.75
CA ASP A 56 10.09 4.94 0.60
C ASP A 56 10.84 3.80 1.28
N ILE A 57 10.41 2.55 1.09
CA ILE A 57 11.15 1.37 1.55
C ILE A 57 12.54 1.32 0.88
N GLY A 58 12.59 1.54 -0.44
CA GLY A 58 13.83 1.60 -1.20
C GLY A 58 14.78 2.71 -0.73
N ARG A 59 14.24 3.90 -0.41
CA ARG A 59 15.01 5.02 0.16
C ARG A 59 15.65 4.65 1.49
N VAL A 60 14.88 4.03 2.40
CA VAL A 60 15.40 3.58 3.70
C VAL A 60 16.52 2.55 3.52
N ALA A 61 16.28 1.52 2.70
CA ALA A 61 17.28 0.49 2.43
C ALA A 61 18.56 1.08 1.83
N SER A 62 18.43 1.97 0.84
CA SER A 62 19.56 2.64 0.21
C SER A 62 20.33 3.51 1.19
N ALA A 63 19.64 4.24 2.07
CA ALA A 63 20.29 5.11 3.04
C ALA A 63 21.08 4.30 4.07
N LEU A 64 20.52 3.18 4.57
CA LEU A 64 21.21 2.27 5.48
C LEU A 64 22.47 1.64 4.85
N LEU A 65 22.39 1.24 3.58
CA LEU A 65 23.51 0.66 2.83
C LEU A 65 24.63 1.67 2.51
N ALA A 66 24.30 2.97 2.48
CA ALA A 66 25.24 4.03 2.15
C ALA A 66 25.94 4.65 3.38
N LEU A 67 25.63 4.18 4.60
CA LEU A 67 26.28 4.67 5.82
C LEU A 67 27.77 4.33 5.82
N GLU A 68 28.58 5.29 6.25
CA GLU A 68 30.03 5.08 6.47
C GLU A 68 30.29 4.01 7.55
N ASP A 69 29.46 3.99 8.60
CA ASP A 69 29.43 2.92 9.60
C ASP A 69 27.98 2.39 9.79
N PRO A 70 27.63 1.23 9.19
CA PRO A 70 26.32 0.61 9.36
C PRO A 70 26.21 -0.25 10.64
N THR A 71 27.28 -0.39 11.43
CA THR A 71 27.31 -1.24 12.63
C THR A 71 26.14 -1.00 13.60
N PRO A 72 25.71 0.26 13.87
CA PRO A 72 24.57 0.53 14.75
C PRO A 72 23.24 -0.09 14.27
N HIS A 73 23.11 -0.39 12.97
CA HIS A 73 21.88 -0.92 12.39
C HIS A 73 21.95 -2.45 12.14
N ASN A 74 23.08 -3.09 12.44
CA ASN A 74 23.24 -4.53 12.23
C ASN A 74 22.26 -5.33 13.10
N LYS A 75 21.51 -6.23 12.46
CA LYS A 75 20.43 -7.04 13.09
C LYS A 75 19.30 -6.22 13.72
N ALA A 76 19.23 -4.92 13.47
CA ALA A 76 18.13 -4.10 13.93
C ALA A 76 16.86 -4.41 13.12
N MET A 77 15.71 -4.25 13.77
CA MET A 77 14.39 -4.34 13.14
C MET A 77 13.70 -2.99 13.30
N TYR A 78 13.29 -2.39 12.19
CA TYR A 78 12.65 -1.08 12.18
C TYR A 78 11.21 -1.17 11.68
N VAL A 79 10.33 -0.47 12.37
CA VAL A 79 8.98 -0.20 11.88
C VAL A 79 9.05 0.96 10.89
N LEU A 80 8.43 0.78 9.73
CA LEU A 80 8.30 1.79 8.68
C LEU A 80 6.81 2.08 8.45
N ARG A 81 6.46 3.37 8.35
CA ARG A 81 5.12 3.87 8.04
C ARG A 81 5.17 4.80 6.83
N GLY A 82 4.02 5.00 6.21
CA GLY A 82 3.82 5.98 5.15
C GLY A 82 3.96 7.42 5.64
N ALA A 83 3.91 8.36 4.71
CA ALA A 83 4.04 9.79 5.02
C ALA A 83 2.79 10.35 5.73
N ASP A 84 1.63 9.72 5.51
CA ASP A 84 0.33 10.09 6.06
C ASP A 84 -0.48 8.86 6.52
N ASP A 85 -1.61 9.15 7.18
CA ASP A 85 -2.64 8.18 7.52
C ASP A 85 -3.90 8.49 6.70
N VAL A 86 -4.51 7.47 6.11
CA VAL A 86 -5.76 7.59 5.35
C VAL A 86 -6.78 6.57 5.84
N THR A 87 -8.06 6.90 5.78
CA THR A 87 -9.16 5.98 6.05
C THR A 87 -9.68 5.33 4.76
N GLY A 88 -10.54 4.32 4.88
CA GLY A 88 -11.26 3.79 3.73
C GLY A 88 -12.07 4.87 2.99
N ARG A 89 -12.65 5.84 3.70
CA ARG A 89 -13.38 6.96 3.06
C ARG A 89 -12.46 7.88 2.28
N ASP A 90 -11.26 8.17 2.79
CA ASP A 90 -10.28 8.97 2.05
C ASP A 90 -9.86 8.27 0.76
N ILE A 91 -9.74 6.93 0.80
CA ILE A 91 -9.50 6.11 -0.39
C ILE A 91 -10.63 6.21 -1.41
N VAL A 92 -11.90 6.10 -0.98
CA VAL A 92 -13.05 6.29 -1.87
C VAL A 92 -13.00 7.68 -2.51
N ALA A 93 -12.75 8.72 -1.72
CA ALA A 93 -12.66 10.09 -2.24
C ALA A 93 -11.52 10.26 -3.26
N MET A 94 -10.39 9.57 -3.08
CA MET A 94 -9.31 9.54 -4.09
C MET A 94 -9.79 8.91 -5.40
N VAL A 95 -10.50 7.77 -5.34
CA VAL A 95 -11.05 7.11 -6.54
C VAL A 95 -12.10 7.99 -7.23
N GLU A 96 -13.01 8.60 -6.48
CA GLU A 96 -14.06 9.49 -6.98
C GLU A 96 -13.49 10.71 -7.71
N GLU A 97 -12.43 11.31 -7.18
CA GLU A 97 -11.70 12.41 -7.83
C GLU A 97 -11.14 11.99 -9.19
N GLU A 98 -10.59 10.77 -9.29
CA GLU A 98 -9.98 10.26 -10.52
C GLU A 98 -11.01 9.84 -11.59
N ILE A 99 -12.19 9.33 -11.18
CA ILE A 99 -13.26 8.96 -12.12
C ILE A 99 -14.23 10.11 -12.43
N GLY A 100 -14.20 11.19 -11.65
CA GLY A 100 -15.05 12.37 -11.82
C GLY A 100 -16.52 12.16 -11.45
N THR A 101 -16.84 11.14 -10.64
CA THR A 101 -18.19 10.81 -10.17
C THR A 101 -18.13 10.03 -8.86
N GLU A 102 -19.21 10.05 -8.09
CA GLU A 102 -19.36 9.21 -6.89
C GLU A 102 -19.26 7.72 -7.21
N VAL A 103 -18.64 6.95 -6.31
CA VAL A 103 -18.60 5.49 -6.37
C VAL A 103 -19.88 4.95 -5.78
N SER A 104 -20.69 4.30 -6.62
CA SER A 104 -22.05 3.86 -6.29
C SER A 104 -22.13 2.65 -5.35
N ASN A 105 -21.07 1.85 -5.24
CA ASN A 105 -21.05 0.64 -4.43
C ASN A 105 -19.66 0.38 -3.83
N VAL A 106 -19.55 0.48 -2.51
CA VAL A 106 -18.30 0.28 -1.75
C VAL A 106 -18.54 -0.75 -0.65
N GLU A 107 -17.66 -1.73 -0.54
CA GLU A 107 -17.62 -2.65 0.60
C GLU A 107 -16.31 -2.45 1.39
N PHE A 108 -16.44 -1.95 2.61
CA PHE A 108 -15.32 -1.83 3.56
C PHE A 108 -15.14 -3.13 4.34
N LYS A 109 -13.93 -3.36 4.86
CA LYS A 109 -13.56 -4.62 5.53
C LYS A 109 -13.80 -5.85 4.63
N SER A 110 -13.74 -5.67 3.32
CA SER A 110 -13.96 -6.76 2.38
C SER A 110 -12.82 -7.77 2.49
N THR A 111 -13.17 -9.05 2.61
CA THR A 111 -12.21 -10.17 2.55
C THR A 111 -12.35 -10.97 1.26
N ALA A 112 -13.19 -10.52 0.31
CA ALA A 112 -13.58 -11.28 -0.87
C ALA A 112 -12.38 -11.71 -1.74
N MET A 113 -11.32 -10.92 -1.72
CA MET A 113 -10.13 -11.12 -2.56
C MET A 113 -8.99 -11.88 -1.86
N ILE A 114 -9.11 -12.18 -0.56
CA ILE A 114 -8.00 -12.76 0.22
C ILE A 114 -7.62 -14.16 -0.27
N ASP A 115 -8.59 -14.93 -0.78
CA ASP A 115 -8.34 -16.29 -1.24
C ASP A 115 -7.82 -16.34 -2.69
N ALA A 116 -7.98 -15.25 -3.45
CA ALA A 116 -7.62 -15.19 -4.87
C ALA A 116 -6.15 -15.53 -5.15
N PRO A 117 -5.14 -15.07 -4.36
CA PRO A 117 -3.75 -15.44 -4.59
C PRO A 117 -3.49 -16.94 -4.51
N ALA A 118 -4.18 -17.66 -3.61
CA ALA A 118 -4.07 -19.11 -3.54
C ALA A 118 -4.79 -19.80 -4.70
N THR A 119 -6.01 -19.34 -5.04
CA THR A 119 -6.78 -19.87 -6.17
C THR A 119 -6.02 -19.76 -7.50
N HIS A 120 -5.26 -18.69 -7.69
CA HIS A 120 -4.45 -18.46 -8.89
C HIS A 120 -3.02 -19.02 -8.80
N GLY A 121 -2.68 -19.72 -7.71
CA GLY A 121 -1.35 -20.33 -7.53
C GLY A 121 -0.20 -19.33 -7.31
N ILE A 122 -0.52 -18.07 -6.99
CA ILE A 122 0.46 -17.02 -6.69
C ILE A 122 1.09 -17.27 -5.33
N TYR A 123 0.27 -17.63 -4.33
CA TYR A 123 0.72 -17.98 -2.98
C TYR A 123 0.32 -19.40 -2.60
N PRO A 124 1.12 -20.08 -1.75
CA PRO A 124 0.69 -21.32 -1.12
C PRO A 124 -0.58 -21.11 -0.29
N GLU A 125 -1.54 -22.04 -0.34
CA GLU A 125 -2.79 -21.98 0.45
C GLU A 125 -2.54 -21.76 1.95
N ARG A 126 -1.46 -22.35 2.48
CA ARG A 126 -1.05 -22.21 3.89
C ARG A 126 -0.70 -20.77 4.32
N SER A 127 -0.46 -19.86 3.37
CA SER A 127 -0.17 -18.45 3.64
C SER A 127 -1.45 -17.61 3.80
N ILE A 128 -2.60 -18.09 3.32
CA ILE A 128 -3.86 -17.32 3.35
C ILE A 128 -4.34 -17.01 4.78
N PRO A 129 -4.22 -17.93 5.77
CA PRO A 129 -4.61 -17.62 7.15
C PRO A 129 -3.85 -16.44 7.75
N SER A 130 -2.57 -16.23 7.40
CA SER A 130 -1.81 -15.08 7.94
C SER A 130 -2.32 -13.76 7.35
N ILE A 131 -2.60 -13.72 6.04
CA ILE A 131 -3.18 -12.53 5.39
C ILE A 131 -4.53 -12.17 6.02
N ARG A 132 -5.36 -13.18 6.31
CA ARG A 132 -6.65 -12.98 6.98
C ARG A 132 -6.50 -12.44 8.40
N ALA A 133 -5.51 -12.93 9.15
CA ALA A 133 -5.21 -12.43 10.49
C ALA A 133 -4.73 -10.97 10.47
N ASP A 134 -4.02 -10.55 9.43
CA ASP A 134 -3.58 -9.16 9.28
C ASP A 134 -4.76 -8.18 9.12
N CYS A 135 -5.91 -8.64 8.59
CA CYS A 135 -7.12 -7.82 8.50
C CYS A 135 -7.63 -7.38 9.88
N ASP A 136 -7.61 -8.28 10.87
CA ASP A 136 -8.02 -7.93 12.24
C ASP A 136 -7.12 -6.83 12.82
N PHE A 137 -5.82 -6.88 12.51
CA PHE A 137 -4.85 -5.88 12.93
C PHE A 137 -5.08 -4.51 12.28
N VAL A 138 -5.41 -4.51 10.98
CA VAL A 138 -5.81 -3.31 10.23
C VAL A 138 -7.08 -2.70 10.83
N TRP A 139 -8.11 -3.51 11.07
CA TRP A 139 -9.40 -3.03 11.58
C TRP A 139 -9.36 -2.58 13.04
N ALA A 140 -8.38 -3.04 13.81
CA ALA A 140 -8.12 -2.58 15.17
C ALA A 140 -7.36 -1.24 15.23
N GLY A 141 -6.94 -0.68 14.10
CA GLY A 141 -6.26 0.62 14.04
C GLY A 141 -4.79 0.57 14.45
N HIS A 142 -4.16 -0.61 14.40
CA HIS A 142 -2.75 -0.78 14.73
C HIS A 142 -1.79 -0.41 13.58
N CYS A 143 -2.34 -0.08 12.41
CA CYS A 143 -1.58 0.27 11.21
C CYS A 143 -1.39 1.77 11.02
N THR A 144 -1.40 2.59 12.08
CA THR A 144 -1.31 4.05 11.98
C THR A 144 0.10 4.59 12.22
N SER A 145 0.36 5.80 11.72
CA SER A 145 1.62 6.53 11.91
C SER A 145 1.84 6.96 13.37
N TYR A 146 0.78 7.10 14.16
CA TYR A 146 0.86 7.50 15.57
C TYR A 146 0.76 6.32 16.55
N GLY A 147 0.16 5.18 16.17
CA GLY A 147 0.02 4.01 17.03
C GLY A 147 1.33 3.26 17.21
N THR A 148 1.94 2.84 16.10
CA THR A 148 3.31 2.32 16.09
C THR A 148 4.11 3.10 15.04
N PRO A 149 4.77 4.21 15.42
CA PRO A 149 5.38 5.13 14.48
C PRO A 149 6.59 4.52 13.77
N THR A 150 6.99 5.15 12.66
CA THR A 150 8.31 4.90 12.05
C THR A 150 9.41 5.10 13.10
N ALA A 151 10.36 4.18 13.12
CA ALA A 151 11.50 4.25 14.05
C ALA A 151 12.26 5.58 13.91
N LYS A 152 12.69 6.16 15.03
CA LYS A 152 13.31 7.50 15.06
C LYS A 152 14.61 7.56 14.26
N GLU A 153 15.39 6.49 14.32
CA GLU A 153 16.61 6.28 13.56
C GLU A 153 16.33 6.39 12.06
N ILE A 154 15.22 5.81 11.61
CA ILE A 154 14.81 5.87 10.22
C ILE A 154 14.26 7.25 9.86
N LEU A 155 13.48 7.90 10.74
CA LEU A 155 13.01 9.26 10.49
C LEU A 155 14.16 10.25 10.32
N SER A 156 15.26 10.10 11.08
CA SER A 156 16.45 10.93 10.92
C SER A 156 17.25 10.61 9.65
N LEU A 157 17.21 9.36 9.19
CA LEU A 157 18.00 8.90 8.06
C LEU A 157 17.29 9.10 6.71
N ALA A 158 16.05 8.64 6.61
CA ALA A 158 15.23 8.63 5.41
C ALA A 158 13.74 8.66 5.80
N PRO A 159 13.19 9.83 6.15
CA PRO A 159 11.77 9.95 6.48
C PRO A 159 10.91 9.63 5.25
N PRO A 160 9.71 9.05 5.44
CA PRO A 160 8.79 8.80 4.34
C PRO A 160 8.37 10.12 3.68
N LYS A 161 8.20 10.13 2.37
CA LYS A 161 7.88 11.35 1.62
C LYS A 161 6.67 11.24 0.73
N VAL A 162 6.32 10.05 0.29
CA VAL A 162 5.22 9.86 -0.66
C VAL A 162 3.95 9.59 0.13
N THR A 163 2.97 10.47 -0.03
CA THR A 163 1.64 10.32 0.55
C THR A 163 0.87 9.22 -0.17
N ALA A 164 -0.16 8.67 0.50
CA ALA A 164 -1.05 7.69 -0.11
C ALA A 164 -1.66 8.20 -1.43
N ARG A 165 -2.02 9.48 -1.48
CA ARG A 165 -2.58 10.13 -2.68
C ARG A 165 -1.58 10.25 -3.82
N GLU A 166 -0.34 10.64 -3.53
CA GLU A 166 0.72 10.71 -4.54
C GLU A 166 1.04 9.32 -5.09
N SER A 167 1.15 8.32 -4.21
CA SER A 167 1.35 6.92 -4.60
C SER A 167 0.23 6.44 -5.54
N PHE A 168 -1.02 6.70 -5.17
CA PHE A 168 -2.18 6.37 -6.00
C PHE A 168 -2.13 7.01 -7.39
N LYS A 169 -1.77 8.30 -7.49
CA LYS A 169 -1.62 8.98 -8.78
C LYS A 169 -0.49 8.41 -9.63
N LEU A 170 0.65 8.07 -9.02
CA LEU A 170 1.78 7.44 -9.72
C LEU A 170 1.39 6.08 -10.31
N LEU A 171 0.59 5.31 -9.56
CA LEU A 171 0.10 4.01 -10.00
C LEU A 171 -0.87 4.12 -11.18
N LEU A 172 -1.74 5.13 -11.21
CA LEU A 172 -2.66 5.40 -12.32
C LEU A 172 -2.00 5.99 -13.57
N GLY A 173 -0.81 6.57 -13.41
CA GLY A 173 -0.12 7.37 -14.41
C GLY A 173 0.94 6.60 -15.20
N GLY A 174 1.14 5.29 -14.95
CA GLY A 174 2.06 4.40 -15.65
C GLY A 174 3.34 5.07 -16.13
N THR A 175 4.41 5.05 -15.33
CA THR A 175 5.70 5.70 -15.61
C THR A 175 6.06 5.73 -17.10
N GLU A 176 6.04 6.94 -17.69
CA GLU A 176 6.64 7.22 -19.01
C GLU A 176 8.14 6.87 -19.05
#